data_AF-A0A969GMZ3-F1
#
_entry.id   AF-A0A969GMZ3-F1
#
_cell.length_a   1.000
_cell.length_b   1.000
_cell.length_c   1.000
_cell.angle_alpha   90.00
_cell.angle_beta   90.00
_cell.angle_gamma   90.00
#
_symmetry.space_group_name_H-M   'P 1'
#
loop_
_entity.id
_entity.type
_entity.pdbx_description
1 polymer ?
#
loop_
_entity_poly.entity_id
_entity_poly.type
_entity_poly.pdbx_seq_one_letter_code
_entity_poly.pdbx_strand_id
1 'polypeptide(L)'
;MNAAGHNALHTLDLPLKNRTPDVIINQISLAEQRIVVTKDADFRDSHLVKGQPSKLLLVSTGNIHNADLLSLFASNLERIAAAFESHSYVELDRLHLTIHQ
;
A
#
# COMPACT_ATOMS: atom_id res chain seq x y z
N MET A 1 -4.88 -4.29 9.44
CA MET A 1 -4.14 -3.04 9.71
C MET A 1 -4.54 -2.42 11.03
N ASN A 2 -5.71 -1.78 11.17
CA ASN A 2 -6.18 -1.23 12.47
C ASN A 2 -6.24 -2.28 13.58
N ALA A 3 -6.83 -3.46 13.29
CA ALA A 3 -6.87 -4.58 14.24
C ALA A 3 -5.49 -5.14 14.62
N ALA A 4 -4.44 -4.80 13.88
CA ALA A 4 -3.06 -5.18 14.15
C ALA A 4 -2.24 -4.00 14.73
N GLY A 5 -2.89 -2.92 15.18
CA GLY A 5 -2.24 -1.78 15.84
C GLY A 5 -1.70 -0.69 14.91
N HIS A 6 -1.86 -0.82 13.59
CA HIS A 6 -1.42 0.22 12.64
C HIS A 6 -2.52 1.23 12.35
N ASN A 7 -2.18 2.53 12.27
CA ASN A 7 -3.09 3.58 11.83
C ASN A 7 -3.36 3.47 10.32
N ALA A 8 -4.53 2.95 9.94
CA ALA A 8 -4.96 2.81 8.56
C ALA A 8 -6.19 3.65 8.25
N LEU A 9 -6.11 4.38 7.14
CA LEU A 9 -7.18 5.18 6.56
C LEU A 9 -7.64 4.50 5.28
N HIS A 10 -8.88 4.02 5.24
CA HIS A 10 -9.43 3.41 4.03
C HIS A 10 -9.98 4.51 3.11
N THR A 11 -9.93 4.32 1.79
CA THR A 11 -10.46 5.32 0.84
C THR A 11 -11.93 5.64 1.10
N LEU A 12 -12.73 4.66 1.54
CA LEU A 12 -14.13 4.83 1.97
C LEU A 12 -14.34 5.80 3.14
N ASP A 13 -13.30 6.04 3.94
CA ASP A 13 -13.32 7.00 5.06
C ASP A 13 -12.97 8.42 4.59
N LEU A 14 -12.54 8.59 3.33
CA LEU A 14 -12.31 9.90 2.72
C LEU A 14 -13.62 10.51 2.21
N PRO A 15 -13.70 11.86 2.11
CA PRO A 15 -14.92 12.54 1.66
C PRO A 15 -15.45 12.04 0.30
N LEU A 16 -14.56 11.71 -0.63
CA LEU A 16 -14.90 11.24 -1.97
C LEU A 16 -14.94 9.71 -2.08
N LYS A 17 -14.65 8.97 -1.00
CA LYS A 17 -14.66 7.51 -0.98
C LYS A 17 -13.77 6.92 -2.09
N ASN A 18 -14.28 5.91 -2.80
CA ASN A 18 -13.61 5.32 -3.97
C ASN A 18 -13.53 6.27 -5.19
N ARG A 19 -14.15 7.46 -5.13
CA ARG A 19 -14.00 8.51 -6.16
C ARG A 19 -12.87 9.50 -5.81
N THR A 20 -12.13 9.26 -4.73
CA THR A 20 -10.96 10.07 -4.38
C THR A 20 -9.91 9.91 -5.47
N PRO A 21 -9.49 11.01 -6.14
CA PRO A 21 -8.48 10.94 -7.18
C PRO A 21 -7.10 10.57 -6.63
N ASP A 22 -6.27 9.90 -7.43
CA ASP A 22 -4.91 9.51 -7.05
C ASP A 22 -4.05 10.69 -6.62
N VAL A 23 -4.25 11.87 -7.22
CA VAL A 23 -3.56 13.10 -6.80
C VAL A 23 -3.84 13.45 -5.34
N ILE A 24 -5.08 13.25 -4.86
CA ILE A 24 -5.45 13.50 -3.46
C ILE A 24 -4.86 12.42 -2.56
N ILE A 25 -4.88 11.15 -2.99
CA ILE A 25 -4.26 10.04 -2.24
C ILE A 25 -2.76 10.28 -2.08
N ASN A 26 -2.08 10.72 -3.14
CA ASN A 26 -0.66 11.09 -3.11
C ASN A 26 -0.39 12.27 -2.18
N GLN A 27 -1.23 13.31 -2.21
CA GLN A 27 -1.11 14.45 -1.29
C GLN A 27 -1.24 14.02 0.18
N ILE A 28 -2.21 13.17 0.50
CA ILE A 28 -2.39 12.62 1.85
C ILE A 28 -1.16 11.79 2.24
N SER A 29 -0.65 10.94 1.35
CA SER A 29 0.56 10.14 1.59
C SER A 29 1.77 11.00 1.92
N LEU A 30 2.00 12.08 1.15
CA LEU A 30 3.11 12.99 1.36
C LEU A 30 2.96 13.82 2.65
N ALA A 31 1.77 14.39 2.88
CA ALA A 31 1.52 15.27 4.02
C ALA A 31 1.57 14.51 5.36
N GLU A 32 1.04 13.29 5.38
CA GLU A 32 0.88 12.50 6.61
C GLU A 32 1.89 11.35 6.70
N GLN A 33 2.86 11.27 5.78
CA GLN A 33 3.89 10.23 5.70
C GLN A 33 3.29 8.81 5.70
N ARG A 34 2.15 8.64 5.00
CA ARG A 34 1.42 7.37 4.92
C ARG A 34 1.94 6.51 3.78
N ILE A 35 1.98 5.21 4.02
CA ILE A 35 2.20 4.20 2.98
C ILE A 35 0.89 3.99 2.22
N VAL A 36 0.91 4.14 0.90
CA VAL A 36 -0.22 3.78 0.04
C VAL A 36 -0.19 2.28 -0.20
N VAL A 37 -1.30 1.60 0.09
CA VAL A 37 -1.47 0.17 -0.21
C VAL A 37 -2.49 0.05 -1.35
N THR A 38 -2.08 -0.47 -2.50
CA THR A 38 -2.94 -0.51 -3.69
C THR A 38 -2.67 -1.73 -4.58
N LYS A 39 -3.65 -2.11 -5.41
CA LYS A 39 -3.47 -3.05 -6.53
C LYS A 39 -3.22 -2.33 -7.86
N ASP A 40 -3.38 -1.01 -7.87
CA ASP A 40 -3.27 -0.19 -9.06
C ASP A 40 -1.80 0.10 -9.39
N ALA A 41 -1.36 -0.36 -10.55
CA ALA A 41 0.02 -0.20 -11.00
C ALA A 41 0.36 1.25 -11.39
N ASP A 42 -0.62 2.12 -11.62
CA ASP A 42 -0.37 3.52 -11.99
C ASP A 42 0.34 4.29 -10.83
N PHE A 43 0.14 3.86 -9.58
CA PHE A 43 0.87 4.38 -8.43
C PHE A 43 2.36 4.00 -8.43
N ARG A 44 2.73 2.85 -9.00
CA ARG A 44 4.14 2.46 -9.17
C ARG A 44 4.84 3.44 -10.10
N ASP A 45 4.24 3.71 -11.25
CA ASP A 45 4.84 4.58 -12.25
C ASP A 45 4.95 6.01 -11.71
N SER A 46 3.92 6.48 -11.00
CA SER A 46 4.00 7.75 -10.27
C SER A 46 5.09 7.75 -9.18
N HIS A 47 5.26 6.66 -8.43
CA HIS A 47 6.29 6.56 -7.38
C HIS A 47 7.69 6.69 -7.98
N LEU A 48 7.97 5.94 -9.05
CA LEU A 48 9.28 5.90 -9.70
C LEU A 48 9.61 7.21 -10.43
N VAL A 49 8.62 7.84 -11.06
CA VAL A 49 8.85 9.05 -11.88
C VAL A 49 8.76 10.34 -11.06
N LYS A 50 7.84 10.41 -10.10
CA LYS A 50 7.51 11.64 -9.37
C LYS A 50 7.84 11.58 -7.88
N GLY A 51 8.29 10.43 -7.37
CA GLY A 51 8.53 10.23 -5.93
C GLY A 51 7.24 10.25 -5.10
N GLN A 52 6.08 10.02 -5.73
CA GLN A 52 4.78 10.02 -5.05
C GLN A 52 3.96 8.77 -5.42
N PRO A 53 3.38 8.05 -4.45
CA PRO A 53 3.35 8.35 -3.01
C PRO A 53 4.73 8.19 -2.36
N SER A 54 4.95 8.71 -1.15
CA SER A 54 6.29 8.65 -0.52
C SER A 54 6.73 7.21 -0.21
N LYS A 55 5.77 6.35 0.14
CA LYS A 55 5.96 4.91 0.30
C LYS A 55 4.78 4.16 -0.33
N LEU A 56 5.09 3.07 -1.01
CA LEU A 56 4.15 2.26 -1.77
C LEU A 56 4.26 0.78 -1.40
N LEU A 57 3.12 0.19 -1.04
CA LEU A 57 2.91 -1.26 -1.02
C LEU A 57 2.00 -1.65 -2.19
N LEU A 58 2.58 -2.24 -3.23
CA LEU A 58 1.82 -2.77 -4.36
C LEU A 58 1.38 -4.21 -4.08
N VAL A 59 0.11 -4.52 -4.33
CA VAL A 59 -0.46 -5.85 -4.11
C VAL A 59 -0.73 -6.53 -5.46
N SER A 60 0.19 -7.38 -5.89
CA SER A 60 0.19 -8.05 -7.21
C SER A 60 -0.36 -9.48 -7.15
N THR A 61 -1.47 -9.67 -6.45
CA THR A 61 -2.07 -11.00 -6.22
C THR A 61 -3.05 -11.45 -7.31
N GLY A 62 -3.37 -10.56 -8.26
CA GLY A 62 -4.46 -10.77 -9.22
C GLY A 62 -5.80 -10.96 -8.51
N ASN A 63 -6.64 -11.84 -9.09
CA ASN A 63 -7.87 -12.30 -8.46
C ASN A 63 -7.55 -13.28 -7.33
N ILE A 64 -7.97 -12.94 -6.13
CA ILE A 64 -7.76 -13.71 -4.91
C ILE A 64 -8.99 -13.51 -4.01
N HIS A 65 -9.38 -14.54 -3.26
CA HIS A 65 -10.47 -14.39 -2.30
C HIS A 65 -10.05 -13.48 -1.15
N ASN A 66 -11.01 -12.73 -0.60
CA ASN A 66 -10.73 -11.82 0.52
C ASN A 66 -10.12 -12.54 1.73
N ALA A 67 -10.55 -13.77 2.01
CA ALA A 67 -10.00 -14.56 3.11
C ALA A 67 -8.51 -14.91 2.91
N ASP A 68 -8.12 -15.28 1.70
CA ASP A 68 -6.73 -15.57 1.36
C ASP A 68 -5.88 -14.29 1.38
N LEU A 69 -6.44 -13.17 0.89
CA LEU A 69 -5.78 -11.87 0.94
C LEU A 69 -5.52 -11.42 2.38
N LEU A 70 -6.52 -11.56 3.26
CA LEU A 70 -6.37 -11.26 4.69
C LEU A 70 -5.31 -12.14 5.34
N SER A 71 -5.31 -13.45 5.04
CA SER A 71 -4.31 -14.39 5.54
C SER A 71 -2.90 -14.04 5.06
N LEU A 72 -2.76 -13.64 3.79
CA LEU A 72 -1.50 -13.20 3.20
C LEU A 72 -0.95 -11.93 3.88
N PHE A 73 -1.83 -10.96 4.15
CA PHE A 73 -1.44 -9.77 4.91
C PHE A 73 -1.07 -10.11 6.34
N ALA A 74 -1.84 -10.96 7.02
CA ALA A 74 -1.57 -11.35 8.40
C ALA A 74 -0.22 -12.06 8.54
N SER A 75 0.13 -12.95 7.60
CA SER A 75 1.39 -13.69 7.64
C SER A 75 2.62 -12.87 7.26
N ASN A 76 2.45 -11.74 6.57
CA ASN A 76 3.55 -10.89 6.12
C ASN A 76 3.62 -9.53 6.81
N LEU A 77 2.70 -9.21 7.73
CA LEU A 77 2.57 -7.85 8.27
C LEU A 77 3.87 -7.33 8.92
N GLU A 78 4.53 -8.15 9.73
CA GLU A 78 5.79 -7.79 10.37
C GLU A 78 6.91 -7.56 9.35
N ARG A 79 6.99 -8.40 8.31
CA ARG A 79 7.97 -8.27 7.23
C ARG A 79 7.72 -7.01 6.40
N ILE A 80 6.46 -6.69 6.12
CA ILE A 80 6.04 -5.46 5.44
C ILE A 80 6.48 -4.25 6.27
N ALA A 81 6.17 -4.24 7.57
CA ALA A 81 6.52 -3.14 8.46
C ALA A 81 8.04 -2.92 8.51
N ALA A 82 8.82 -4.00 8.70
CA ALA A 82 10.28 -3.94 8.73
C ALA A 82 10.87 -3.46 7.40
N ALA A 83 10.33 -3.89 6.25
CA ALA A 83 10.80 -3.45 4.95
C ALA A 83 10.68 -1.91 4.78
N PHE A 84 9.59 -1.32 5.28
CA PHE A 84 9.37 0.12 5.22
C PHE A 84 10.23 0.96 6.17
N GLU A 85 11.07 0.36 7.02
CA GLU A 85 12.06 1.09 7.81
C GLU A 85 13.18 1.65 6.93
N SER A 86 13.50 0.97 5.82
CA SER A 86 14.64 1.29 4.94
C SER A 86 14.28 1.46 3.48
N HIS A 87 13.08 1.03 3.07
CA HIS A 87 12.66 1.05 1.66
C HIS A 87 11.36 1.84 1.50
N SER A 88 11.18 2.43 0.32
CA SER A 88 9.97 3.16 -0.04
C SER A 88 9.02 2.36 -0.93
N TYR A 89 9.48 1.28 -1.55
CA TYR A 89 8.65 0.49 -2.46
C TYR A 89 8.76 -1.01 -2.16
N VAL A 90 7.63 -1.61 -1.80
CA VAL A 90 7.48 -3.03 -1.50
C VAL A 90 6.32 -3.58 -2.33
N GLU A 91 6.45 -4.81 -2.80
CA GLU A 91 5.43 -5.52 -3.54
C GLU A 91 5.09 -6.84 -2.85
N LEU A 92 3.79 -7.12 -2.71
CA LEU A 92 3.26 -8.34 -2.13
C LEU A 92 2.52 -9.12 -3.22
N ASP A 93 3.10 -10.25 -3.63
CA ASP A 93 2.44 -11.23 -4.49
C ASP A 93 1.89 -12.42 -3.66
N ARG A 94 1.36 -13.46 -4.31
CA ARG A 94 0.72 -14.59 -3.60
C ARG A 94 1.70 -15.47 -2.82
N LEU A 95 3.00 -15.37 -3.13
CA LEU A 95 4.07 -16.26 -2.65
C LEU A 95 5.18 -15.47 -1.96
N HIS A 96 5.47 -14.26 -2.41
CA HIS A 96 6.65 -13.50 -2.01
C HIS A 96 6.33 -12.05 -1.65
N LEU A 97 7.20 -11.51 -0.81
CA LEU A 97 7.33 -10.08 -0.56
C LEU A 97 8.64 -9.63 -1.23
N THR A 98 8.52 -8.76 -2.22
CA THR A 98 9.62 -8.24 -3.02
C THR A 98 9.90 -6.80 -2.61
N ILE A 99 11.16 -6.48 -2.35
CA ILE A 99 11.61 -5.13 -2.02
C ILE A 99 12.24 -4.53 -3.27
N HIS A 100 11.80 -3.34 -3.64
CA HIS A 100 12.35 -2.59 -4.77
C HIS A 100 13.28 -1.48 -4.26
N GLN A 101 14.30 -1.14 -5.05
CA GLN A 101 15.32 -0.14 -4.70
C GLN A 101 14.82 1.30 -4.82
#